data_AF-A0AAW9IEG8-F1
#
_entry.id   AF-A0AAW9IEG8-F1
#
_cell.length_a   1.000
_cell.length_b   1.000
_cell.length_c   1.000
_cell.angle_alpha   90.00
_cell.angle_beta   90.00
_cell.angle_gamma   90.00
#
_symmetry.space_group_name_H-M   'P 1'
#
loop_
_entity.id
_entity.type
_entity.pdbx_description
1 polymer ?
#
loop_
_entity_poly.entity_id
_entity_poly.type
_entity_poly.pdbx_seq_one_letter_code
_entity_poly.pdbx_strand_id
1 'polypeptide(L)'
;TEDINRKYIKLRYKLLPYLYDLMWKCENTGAPIIRPLLFNYQNDKNTYEINDEFLYGDSILVAPIVEQGMRQKLVYLPKGNKWIDFWTGEEHNGGKYIIKDAPLDTCPIFIKEASIIPMAIEQNYIGEK
;
A
#
# COMPACT_ATOMS: atom_id res chain seq x y z
N THR A 1 -13.33 -7.00 -16.73
CA THR A 1 -13.47 -6.89 -15.26
C THR A 1 -12.86 -8.07 -14.53
N GLU A 2 -13.09 -9.30 -15.00
CA GLU A 2 -12.52 -10.52 -14.41
C GLU A 2 -10.99 -10.46 -14.28
N ASP A 3 -10.28 -10.07 -15.34
CA ASP A 3 -8.81 -10.01 -15.33
C ASP A 3 -8.25 -9.03 -14.29
N ILE A 4 -8.93 -7.89 -14.12
CA ILE A 4 -8.56 -6.87 -13.11
C ILE A 4 -8.69 -7.49 -11.72
N ASN A 5 -9.82 -8.13 -11.42
CA ASN A 5 -10.02 -8.79 -10.13
C ASN A 5 -9.00 -9.92 -9.91
N ARG A 6 -8.74 -10.74 -10.94
CA ARG A 6 -7.76 -11.82 -10.89
C ARG A 6 -6.35 -11.30 -10.59
N LYS A 7 -5.94 -10.16 -11.17
CA LYS A 7 -4.66 -9.48 -10.89
C LYS A 7 -4.53 -9.15 -9.39
N TYR A 8 -5.53 -8.53 -8.78
CA TYR A 8 -5.48 -8.14 -7.36
C TYR A 8 -5.62 -9.32 -6.40
N ILE A 9 -6.42 -10.32 -6.74
CA ILE A 9 -6.49 -11.57 -5.95
C ILE A 9 -5.12 -12.24 -5.93
N LYS A 10 -4.48 -12.40 -7.09
CA LYS A 10 -3.12 -12.95 -7.18
C LYS A 10 -2.11 -12.11 -6.40
N LEU A 11 -2.19 -10.78 -6.47
CA LEU A 11 -1.33 -9.88 -5.69
C LEU A 11 -1.49 -10.11 -4.17
N ARG A 12 -2.73 -10.26 -3.69
CA ARG A 12 -3.00 -10.60 -2.29
C ARG A 12 -2.36 -11.93 -1.89
N TYR A 13 -2.47 -12.96 -2.73
CA TYR A 13 -1.84 -14.26 -2.47
C TYR A 13 -0.31 -14.16 -2.42
N LYS A 14 0.30 -13.40 -3.33
CA LYS A 14 1.74 -13.10 -3.27
C LYS A 14 2.13 -12.40 -1.97
N LEU A 15 1.29 -11.53 -1.43
CA LEU A 15 1.55 -10.82 -0.16
C LEU A 15 1.20 -11.62 1.11
N LEU A 16 0.78 -12.88 1.01
CA LEU A 16 0.42 -13.68 2.20
C LEU A 16 1.55 -13.78 3.24
N PRO A 17 2.83 -13.99 2.88
CA PRO A 17 3.91 -14.02 3.87
C PRO A 17 4.02 -12.71 4.64
N TYR A 18 3.88 -11.57 3.95
CA TYR A 18 3.89 -10.25 4.58
C TYR A 18 2.66 -10.07 5.48
N LEU A 19 1.47 -10.45 5.01
CA LEU A 19 0.25 -10.38 5.82
C LEU A 19 0.35 -11.21 7.10
N TYR A 20 0.95 -12.40 7.02
CA TYR A 20 1.11 -13.29 8.17
C TYR A 20 2.06 -12.71 9.22
N ASP A 21 3.17 -12.11 8.78
CA ASP A 21 4.07 -11.36 9.68
C ASP A 21 3.35 -10.18 10.35
N LEU A 22 2.50 -9.45 9.61
CA LEU A 22 1.68 -8.38 10.19
C LEU A 22 0.65 -8.88 11.20
N MET A 23 0.02 -10.04 10.95
CA MET A 23 -0.90 -10.67 11.90
C MET A 23 -0.18 -11.04 13.19
N TRP A 24 1.01 -11.65 13.09
CA TRP A 24 1.83 -11.96 14.26
C TRP A 24 2.24 -10.70 15.03
N LYS A 25 2.66 -9.63 14.34
CA LYS A 25 2.95 -8.34 14.99
C LYS A 25 1.72 -7.73 15.67
N CYS A 26 0.55 -7.84 15.03
CA CYS A 26 -0.71 -7.35 15.59
C CYS A 26 -1.07 -8.08 16.89
N GLU A 27 -0.89 -9.40 16.94
CA GLU A 27 -1.13 -10.19 18.15
C GLU A 27 -0.19 -9.78 19.30
N ASN A 28 1.10 -9.59 19.01
CA ASN A 28 2.09 -9.29 20.04
C ASN A 28 2.09 -7.83 20.53
N THR A 29 1.78 -6.87 19.66
CA THR A 29 1.94 -5.44 19.95
C THR A 29 0.62 -4.65 19.95
N GLY A 30 -0.45 -5.22 19.43
CA GLY A 30 -1.71 -4.52 19.17
C GLY A 30 -1.65 -3.57 17.97
N ALA A 31 -0.54 -3.48 17.23
CA ALA A 31 -0.43 -2.61 16.07
C ALA A 31 -1.33 -3.12 14.93
N PRO A 32 -2.26 -2.30 14.39
CA PRO A 32 -3.23 -2.77 13.40
C PRO A 32 -2.55 -3.11 12.06
N ILE A 33 -3.17 -3.97 11.26
CA ILE A 33 -2.64 -4.36 9.94
C ILE A 33 -2.83 -3.22 8.93
N ILE A 34 -4.01 -2.60 8.93
CA ILE A 34 -4.30 -1.38 8.17
C ILE A 34 -4.16 -0.21 9.12
N ARG A 35 -3.32 0.76 8.76
CA ARG A 35 -2.97 1.88 9.64
C ARG A 35 -3.26 3.21 8.94
N PRO A 36 -3.87 4.19 9.62
CA PRO A 36 -3.87 5.56 9.11
C PRO A 36 -2.43 6.09 9.08
N LEU A 37 -2.13 7.01 8.16
CA LEU A 37 -0.78 7.56 8.00
C LEU A 37 -0.24 8.17 9.30
N LEU A 38 -1.09 8.85 10.07
CA LEU A 38 -0.73 9.43 11.38
C LEU A 38 -0.15 8.43 12.38
N PHE A 39 -0.49 7.14 12.27
CA PHE A 39 -0.01 6.12 13.19
C PHE A 39 1.52 6.00 13.15
N ASN A 40 2.09 6.05 11.94
CA ASN A 40 3.54 6.00 11.72
C ASN A 40 4.19 7.39 11.64
N TYR A 41 3.43 8.42 11.30
CA TYR A 41 3.93 9.76 10.97
C TYR A 41 3.39 10.85 11.90
N GLN A 42 3.45 10.64 13.21
CA GLN A 42 2.90 11.57 14.22
C GLN A 42 3.48 13.00 14.14
N ASN A 43 4.71 13.17 13.67
CA ASN A 43 5.33 14.48 13.51
C ASN A 43 4.90 15.21 12.22
N ASP A 44 4.14 14.57 11.33
CA ASP A 44 3.68 15.10 10.06
C ASP A 44 2.22 15.53 10.15
N LYS A 45 1.97 16.84 10.34
CA LYS A 45 0.61 17.37 10.48
C LYS A 45 -0.28 17.12 9.26
N ASN A 46 0.32 16.95 8.08
CA ASN A 46 -0.44 16.67 6.85
C ASN A 46 -1.14 15.31 6.92
N THR A 47 -0.65 14.35 7.72
CA THR A 47 -1.24 13.00 7.77
C THR A 47 -2.47 12.88 8.68
N TYR A 48 -2.87 13.96 9.35
CA TYR A 48 -3.91 13.91 10.38
C TYR A 48 -5.32 13.83 9.76
N GLU A 49 -5.53 14.52 8.65
CA GLU A 49 -6.83 14.66 7.99
C GLU A 49 -6.96 13.76 6.74
N ILE A 50 -5.92 12.99 6.42
CA ILE A 50 -5.92 12.09 5.26
C ILE A 50 -6.67 10.82 5.61
N ASN A 51 -7.80 10.61 4.95
CA ASN A 51 -8.73 9.50 5.19
C ASN A 51 -8.89 8.58 3.98
N ASP A 52 -8.34 8.95 2.83
CA ASP A 52 -8.46 8.23 1.57
C ASP A 52 -7.16 7.50 1.17
N GLU A 53 -6.20 7.45 2.08
CA GLU A 53 -4.93 6.73 1.97
C GLU A 53 -4.62 6.02 3.28
N PHE A 54 -4.01 4.84 3.19
CA PHE A 54 -3.62 4.08 4.37
C PHE A 54 -2.33 3.32 4.16
N LEU A 55 -1.69 2.94 5.26
CA LEU A 55 -0.58 1.99 5.25
C LEU A 55 -1.12 0.58 5.45
N TYR A 56 -0.64 -0.34 4.62
CA TYR A 56 -0.74 -1.77 4.85
C TYR A 56 0.57 -2.22 5.50
N GLY A 57 0.49 -2.43 6.82
CA GLY A 57 1.64 -2.56 7.68
C GLY A 57 2.39 -1.25 7.87
N ASP A 58 3.72 -1.31 7.79
CA ASP A 58 4.66 -0.19 7.93
C ASP A 58 5.34 0.19 6.61
N SER A 59 5.22 -0.66 5.59
CA SER A 59 6.03 -0.57 4.37
C SER A 59 5.25 -0.19 3.12
N ILE A 60 3.94 -0.44 3.07
CA ILE A 60 3.15 -0.26 1.85
C ILE A 60 2.12 0.84 2.07
N LEU A 61 2.13 1.88 1.24
CA LEU A 61 1.09 2.92 1.18
C LEU A 61 0.15 2.61 0.02
N VAL A 62 -1.16 2.66 0.29
CA VAL A 62 -2.21 2.38 -0.68
C VAL A 62 -3.17 3.57 -0.72
N ALA A 63 -3.45 4.06 -1.92
CA ALA A 63 -4.34 5.20 -2.14
C ALA A 63 -5.45 4.80 -3.13
N PRO A 64 -6.53 4.14 -2.66
CA PRO A 64 -7.58 3.63 -3.54
C PRO A 64 -8.39 4.73 -4.22
N ILE A 65 -8.90 4.44 -5.42
CA ILE A 65 -9.89 5.26 -6.11
C ILE A 65 -11.28 4.86 -5.64
N VAL A 66 -11.96 5.78 -4.96
CA VAL A 66 -13.31 5.54 -4.39
C VAL A 66 -14.39 6.36 -5.10
N GLU A 67 -14.01 7.33 -5.93
CA GLU A 67 -14.93 8.17 -6.68
C GLU A 67 -15.14 7.67 -8.11
N GLN A 68 -16.39 7.64 -8.56
CA GLN A 68 -16.73 7.20 -9.91
C GLN A 68 -16.15 8.14 -10.97
N GLY A 69 -15.51 7.57 -11.98
CA GLY A 69 -14.98 8.32 -13.12
C GLY A 69 -13.59 8.93 -12.90
N MET A 70 -13.09 8.94 -11.66
CA MET A 70 -11.72 9.35 -11.36
C MET A 70 -10.71 8.44 -12.07
N ARG A 71 -9.68 9.04 -12.67
CA ARG A 71 -8.58 8.36 -13.40
C ARG A 71 -7.20 8.81 -12.96
N GLN A 72 -7.15 9.78 -12.05
CA GLN A 72 -5.94 10.31 -11.45
C GLN A 72 -6.26 10.58 -9.99
N LYS A 73 -5.28 10.38 -9.11
CA LYS A 73 -5.41 10.67 -7.69
C LYS A 73 -4.28 11.58 -7.24
N LEU A 74 -4.63 12.58 -6.45
CA LEU A 74 -3.65 13.34 -5.68
C LEU A 74 -3.28 12.49 -4.46
N VAL A 75 -2.03 12.03 -4.40
CA VAL A 75 -1.52 11.15 -3.34
C VAL A 75 -0.53 11.91 -2.47
N TYR A 76 -0.70 11.89 -1.15
CA TYR A 76 0.30 12.41 -0.22
C TYR A 76 1.34 11.34 0.12
N LEU A 77 2.62 11.68 -0.06
CA LEU A 77 3.71 10.84 0.41
C LEU A 77 4.23 11.40 1.72
N PRO A 78 4.14 10.68 2.86
CA PRO A 78 4.60 11.17 4.15
C PRO A 78 6.08 11.54 4.18
N LYS A 79 6.42 12.58 4.95
CA LYS A 79 7.79 13.07 5.07
C LYS A 79 8.72 12.07 5.77
N GLY A 80 10.02 12.21 5.51
CA GLY A 80 11.08 11.46 6.19
C GLY A 80 11.47 10.15 5.51
N ASN A 81 10.74 9.71 4.48
CA ASN A 81 11.10 8.56 3.68
C ASN A 81 11.00 8.90 2.19
N LYS A 82 11.74 8.14 1.36
CA LYS A 82 11.40 8.03 -0.05
C LYS A 82 10.40 6.89 -0.26
N TRP A 83 9.67 7.01 -1.35
CA TRP A 83 8.61 6.11 -1.74
C TRP A 83 8.83 5.68 -3.18
N ILE A 84 8.65 4.40 -3.44
CA ILE A 84 8.86 3.78 -4.74
C ILE A 84 7.50 3.34 -5.26
N ASP A 85 7.12 3.78 -6.45
CA ASP A 85 5.91 3.33 -7.10
C ASP A 85 5.99 1.82 -7.37
N PHE A 86 5.01 1.06 -6.87
CA PHE A 86 5.01 -0.41 -6.97
C PHE A 86 4.92 -0.90 -8.42
N TRP A 87 4.31 -0.13 -9.32
CA TRP A 87 4.07 -0.53 -10.71
C TRP A 87 5.19 -0.08 -11.64
N THR A 88 5.70 1.14 -11.46
CA THR A 88 6.70 1.73 -12.37
C THR A 88 8.13 1.65 -11.83
N GLY A 89 8.31 1.46 -10.52
CA GLY A 89 9.62 1.55 -9.86
C GLY A 89 10.14 2.99 -9.72
N GLU A 90 9.33 4.01 -10.04
CA GLU A 90 9.74 5.41 -9.93
C GLU A 90 9.88 5.82 -8.46
N GLU A 91 10.97 6.53 -8.15
CA GLU A 91 11.22 7.04 -6.81
C GLU A 91 10.66 8.46 -6.61
N HIS A 92 10.06 8.68 -5.45
CA HIS A 92 9.52 9.96 -5.02
C HIS A 92 10.01 10.29 -3.61
N ASN A 93 10.49 11.51 -3.43
CA ASN A 93 10.73 12.05 -2.09
C ASN A 93 9.39 12.26 -1.36
N GLY A 94 9.33 11.90 -0.08
CA GLY A 94 8.19 12.21 0.78
C GLY A 94 8.07 13.69 1.15
N GLY A 95 6.99 14.02 1.88
CA GLY A 95 6.64 15.38 2.31
C GLY A 95 5.92 16.20 1.25
N LYS A 96 5.38 15.56 0.21
CA LYS A 96 4.70 16.25 -0.90
C LYS A 96 3.53 15.44 -1.43
N TYR A 97 2.61 16.15 -2.08
CA TYR A 97 1.58 15.55 -2.89
C TYR A 97 2.11 15.28 -4.30
N ILE A 98 1.68 14.17 -4.90
CA ILE A 98 1.94 13.82 -6.30
C ILE A 98 0.62 13.50 -7.00
N ILE A 99 0.51 13.83 -8.28
CA ILE A 99 -0.62 13.39 -9.11
C ILE A 99 -0.21 12.06 -9.73
N LYS A 100 -0.93 10.99 -9.40
CA LYS A 100 -0.70 9.65 -9.93
C LYS A 100 -1.83 9.22 -10.85
N ASP A 101 -1.48 8.77 -12.04
CA ASP A 101 -2.41 8.11 -12.94
C ASP A 101 -2.92 6.79 -12.32
N ALA A 102 -4.24 6.66 -12.30
CA ALA A 102 -4.97 5.53 -11.76
C ALA A 102 -6.02 5.07 -12.78
N PRO A 103 -5.60 4.47 -13.91
CA PRO A 103 -6.53 3.84 -14.85
C PRO A 103 -7.32 2.73 -14.15
N LEU A 104 -8.41 2.28 -14.78
CA LEU A 104 -9.39 1.37 -14.17
C LEU A 104 -8.79 0.09 -13.55
N ASP A 105 -7.65 -0.38 -14.05
CA ASP A 105 -6.98 -1.62 -13.65
C ASP A 105 -5.82 -1.41 -12.64
N THR A 106 -5.57 -0.17 -12.23
CA THR A 106 -4.37 0.21 -11.46
C THR A 106 -4.71 1.09 -10.27
N CYS A 107 -4.53 0.54 -9.08
CA CYS A 107 -4.61 1.24 -7.81
C CYS A 107 -3.22 1.81 -7.46
N PRO A 108 -3.09 3.11 -7.12
CA PRO A 108 -1.83 3.66 -6.63
C PRO A 108 -1.34 2.93 -5.37
N ILE A 109 -0.13 2.36 -5.48
CA ILE A 109 0.56 1.65 -4.39
C ILE A 109 2.01 2.11 -4.38
N PHE A 110 2.50 2.48 -3.20
CA PHE A 110 3.87 2.93 -3.00
C PHE A 110 4.56 2.11 -1.91
N ILE A 111 5.80 1.75 -2.15
CA ILE A 111 6.66 1.02 -1.22
C ILE A 111 7.61 2.00 -0.56
N LYS A 112 7.64 2.01 0.76
CA LYS A 112 8.61 2.78 1.53
C LYS A 112 10.03 2.27 1.23
N GLU A 113 10.96 3.16 0.93
CA GLU A 113 12.37 2.84 0.68
C GLU A 113 12.96 1.99 1.82
N ALA A 114 13.89 1.09 1.45
CA ALA A 114 14.53 0.14 2.36
C ALA A 114 13.59 -0.86 3.06
N SER A 115 12.36 -1.04 2.56
CA SER A 115 11.46 -2.10 3.03
C SER A 115 11.81 -3.45 2.42
N ILE A 116 11.70 -4.51 3.23
CA ILE A 116 11.77 -5.90 2.77
C ILE A 116 10.35 -6.45 2.78
N ILE A 117 9.82 -6.79 1.60
CA ILE A 117 8.46 -7.31 1.44
C ILE A 117 8.55 -8.77 0.97
N PRO A 118 8.32 -9.75 1.87
CA PRO A 118 8.34 -11.15 1.48
C PRO A 118 7.12 -11.46 0.59
N MET A 119 7.38 -12.05 -0.58
CA MET A 119 6.35 -12.45 -1.53
C MET A 119 6.39 -13.95 -1.79
N ALA A 120 5.20 -14.57 -1.78
CA ALA A 120 5.02 -15.96 -2.18
C ALA A 120 5.02 -16.10 -3.71
N ILE A 121 5.26 -17.33 -4.17
CA ILE A 121 5.00 -17.72 -5.54
C ILE A 121 3.48 -17.70 -5.78
N GLU A 122 3.06 -17.54 -7.03
CA GLU A 122 1.66 -17.55 -7.38
C GLU A 122 1.00 -18.89 -7.03
N GLN A 123 -0.12 -18.81 -6.30
CA GLN A 123 -0.89 -19.96 -5.83
C GLN A 123 -2.40 -19.67 -5.95
N ASN A 124 -3.18 -20.70 -6.24
CA ASN A 124 -4.64 -20.69 -6.30
C ASN A 124 -5.27 -20.79 -4.90
N TYR A 125 -4.59 -21.46 -3.97
CA TYR A 125 -5.01 -21.60 -2.58
C TYR A 125 -3.82 -21.75 -1.62
N ILE A 126 -4.05 -21.49 -0.34
CA ILE A 126 -3.00 -21.57 0.69
C ILE A 126 -2.53 -23.01 0.86
N GLY A 127 -1.22 -23.24 0.71
CA GLY A 127 -0.62 -24.58 0.85
C GLY A 127 -0.66 -25.43 -0.43
N GLU A 128 -0.93 -24.81 -1.59
CA GLU A 128 -0.72 -25.46 -2.89
C GLU A 128 0.77 -25.86 -3.04
N LYS A 129 0.99 -27.11 -3.44
CA LYS A 129 2.31 -27.74 -3.58
C LYS A 129 2.74 -27.76 -5.03
#